data_AF-A0A936FVZ2-F1
#
_entry.id   AF-A0A936FVZ2-F1
#
_cell.length_a   1.000
_cell.length_b   1.000
_cell.length_c   1.000
_cell.angle_alpha   90.00
_cell.angle_beta   90.00
_cell.angle_gamma   90.00
#
_symmetry.space_group_name_H-M   'P 1'
#
loop_
_entity.id
_entity.type
_entity.pdbx_description
1 polymer ?
#
loop_
_entity_poly.entity_id
_entity_poly.type
_entity_poly.pdbx_seq_one_letter_code
_entity_poly.pdbx_strand_id
1 'polypeptide(L)'
;FPIFILFFLLIGCKVHNTNNISPEAEKYLKEVLILLKNKSINKYQINWENLENEVYRVAKNSQTIKDTYPAINYAVALLKDNHSYFTPAIQEDKNSEEKQLPILKDETIPENIGYIRIPFCIGDESQTELYINTITEKIYQQNNSNKKGWIIDLRDNFGGNMWPMMAAIGSFLDSSAQGYFFDADNKSSEWRYEHGKVYLDTIVLAENKTISLCLLKIRSQC
;
A
#
# COMPACT_ATOMS: atom_id res chain seq x y z
N PHE A 1 39.54 66.47 -28.00
CA PHE A 1 38.86 65.76 -26.91
C PHE A 1 38.73 64.29 -27.28
N PRO A 2 39.58 63.37 -26.77
CA PRO A 2 39.35 61.95 -26.99
C PRO A 2 38.31 61.45 -25.99
N ILE A 3 37.31 60.73 -26.49
CA ILE A 3 36.27 60.05 -25.71
C ILE A 3 36.82 58.68 -25.32
N PHE A 4 36.98 58.45 -24.00
CA PHE A 4 37.34 57.15 -23.44
C PHE A 4 36.03 56.42 -23.08
N ILE A 5 35.67 55.39 -23.84
CA ILE A 5 34.55 54.51 -23.51
C ILE A 5 35.07 53.43 -22.58
N LEU A 6 34.66 53.51 -21.31
CA LEU A 6 34.99 52.54 -20.27
C LEU A 6 33.97 51.39 -20.32
N PHE A 7 34.39 50.23 -20.84
CA PHE A 7 33.58 49.01 -20.85
C PHE A 7 33.62 48.36 -19.45
N PHE A 8 32.56 48.51 -18.67
CA PHE A 8 32.39 47.79 -17.41
C PHE A 8 31.98 46.34 -17.69
N LEU A 9 32.91 45.40 -17.48
CA LEU A 9 32.64 43.97 -17.45
C LEU A 9 31.89 43.63 -16.15
N LEU A 10 30.59 43.39 -16.26
CA LEU A 10 29.78 42.80 -15.19
C LEU A 10 30.16 41.32 -15.03
N ILE A 11 31.04 41.01 -14.09
CA ILE A 11 31.32 39.64 -13.66
C ILE A 11 30.15 39.21 -12.77
N GLY A 12 29.17 38.51 -13.35
CA GLY A 12 28.12 37.86 -12.59
C GLY A 12 28.68 36.64 -11.85
N CYS A 13 28.81 36.73 -10.52
CA CYS A 13 29.02 35.56 -9.68
C CYS A 13 27.79 34.65 -9.78
N LYS A 14 27.89 33.54 -10.51
CA LYS A 14 26.98 32.39 -10.29
C LYS A 14 27.29 31.85 -8.90
N VAL A 15 26.42 32.12 -7.93
CA VAL A 15 26.38 31.37 -6.68
C VAL A 15 26.03 29.94 -7.07
N HIS A 16 27.04 29.08 -7.21
CA HIS A 16 26.83 27.65 -7.24
C HIS A 16 26.32 27.27 -5.86
N ASN A 17 25.01 27.09 -5.73
CA ASN A 17 24.38 26.57 -4.53
C ASN A 17 24.72 25.08 -4.47
N THR A 18 25.97 24.75 -4.14
CA THR A 18 26.39 23.36 -3.98
C THR A 18 25.75 22.85 -2.71
N ASN A 19 24.69 22.07 -2.84
CA ASN A 19 24.19 21.28 -1.72
C ASN A 19 25.34 20.39 -1.26
N ASN A 20 25.81 20.59 -0.03
CA ASN A 20 26.94 19.84 0.52
C ASN A 20 26.47 18.45 0.96
N ILE A 21 26.10 17.60 0.00
CA ILE A 21 25.58 16.25 0.25
C ILE A 21 26.71 15.27 -0.03
N SER A 22 26.90 14.26 0.83
CA SER A 22 27.90 13.22 0.55
C SER A 22 27.49 12.39 -0.68
N PRO A 23 28.44 11.85 -1.46
CA PRO A 23 28.10 11.05 -2.64
C PRO A 23 27.19 9.84 -2.34
N GLU A 24 27.33 9.23 -1.16
CA GLU A 24 26.49 8.11 -0.73
C GLU A 24 25.04 8.55 -0.45
N ALA A 25 24.85 9.63 0.31
CA ALA A 25 23.54 10.18 0.63
C ALA A 25 22.83 10.69 -0.64
N GLU A 26 23.57 11.38 -1.52
CA GLU A 26 23.03 11.88 -2.79
C GLU A 26 22.58 10.73 -3.70
N LYS A 27 23.40 9.67 -3.81
CA LYS A 27 23.05 8.49 -4.60
C LYS A 27 21.76 7.84 -4.10
N TYR A 28 21.63 7.64 -2.80
CA TYR A 28 20.42 7.06 -2.20
C TYR A 28 19.17 7.92 -2.46
N LEU A 29 19.27 9.23 -2.20
CA LEU A 29 18.16 10.16 -2.44
C LEU A 29 17.73 10.19 -3.92
N LYS A 30 18.71 10.16 -4.83
CA LYS A 30 18.46 10.13 -6.28
C LYS A 30 17.73 8.85 -6.71
N GLU A 31 18.14 7.69 -6.20
CA GLU A 31 17.46 6.43 -6.47
C GLU A 31 15.99 6.47 -6.02
N VAL A 32 15.72 7.02 -4.83
CA VAL A 32 14.36 7.22 -4.33
C VAL A 32 13.56 8.14 -5.26
N LEU A 33 14.09 9.31 -5.63
CA LEU A 33 13.40 10.25 -6.52
C LEU A 33 13.09 9.63 -7.90
N ILE A 34 14.00 8.80 -8.44
CA ILE A 34 13.76 8.06 -9.68
C ILE A 34 12.60 7.07 -9.51
N LEU A 35 12.53 6.36 -8.38
CA LEU A 35 11.41 5.45 -8.10
C LEU A 35 10.08 6.21 -8.02
N LEU A 36 10.03 7.31 -7.26
CA LEU A 36 8.82 8.12 -7.15
C LEU A 36 8.38 8.65 -8.52
N LYS A 37 9.32 9.14 -9.32
CA LYS A 37 9.09 9.66 -10.68
C LYS A 37 8.50 8.62 -11.62
N ASN A 38 9.00 7.40 -11.53
CA ASN A 38 8.58 6.32 -12.43
C ASN A 38 7.29 5.64 -11.98
N LYS A 39 6.97 5.66 -10.68
CA LYS A 39 5.93 4.79 -10.09
C LYS A 39 4.73 5.53 -9.49
N SER A 40 4.84 6.82 -9.17
CA SER A 40 3.71 7.56 -8.59
C SER A 40 2.50 7.56 -9.52
N ILE A 41 1.30 7.36 -8.95
CA ILE A 41 0.03 7.48 -9.69
C ILE A 41 -0.18 8.90 -10.25
N ASN A 42 0.38 9.90 -9.56
CA ASN A 42 0.30 11.31 -9.94
C ASN A 42 1.46 11.76 -10.83
N LYS A 43 2.27 10.84 -11.39
CA LYS A 43 3.53 11.18 -12.08
C LYS A 43 3.41 12.18 -13.22
N TYR A 44 2.25 12.27 -13.88
CA TYR A 44 1.99 13.23 -14.96
C TYR A 44 1.51 14.61 -14.48
N GLN A 45 1.08 14.73 -13.22
CA GLN A 45 0.58 15.97 -12.64
C GLN A 45 1.66 16.72 -11.84
N ILE A 46 2.76 16.04 -11.53
CA ILE A 46 3.84 16.56 -10.70
C ILE A 46 4.84 17.35 -11.56
N ASN A 47 5.14 18.58 -11.14
CA ASN A 47 6.32 19.28 -11.64
C ASN A 47 7.57 18.69 -10.97
N TRP A 48 8.18 17.71 -11.64
CA TRP A 48 9.33 16.98 -11.11
C TRP A 48 10.56 17.84 -10.90
N GLU A 49 10.81 18.84 -11.76
CA GLU A 49 11.94 19.75 -11.58
C GLU A 49 11.79 20.55 -10.27
N ASN A 50 10.61 21.09 -10.02
CA ASN A 50 10.34 21.82 -8.78
C ASN A 50 10.39 20.91 -7.54
N LEU A 51 9.80 19.71 -7.63
CA LEU A 51 9.85 18.72 -6.54
C LEU A 51 11.29 18.34 -6.22
N GLU A 52 12.10 17.99 -7.22
CA GLU A 52 13.49 17.61 -7.05
C GLU A 52 14.29 18.75 -6.41
N ASN A 53 14.14 19.99 -6.89
CA ASN A 53 14.80 21.16 -6.29
C ASN A 53 14.44 21.36 -4.81
N GLU A 54 13.16 21.26 -4.47
CA GLU A 54 12.68 21.39 -3.09
C GLU A 54 13.21 20.26 -2.19
N VAL A 55 13.27 19.03 -2.70
CA VAL A 55 13.81 17.89 -1.96
C VAL A 55 15.31 18.03 -1.72
N TYR A 56 16.09 18.42 -2.72
CA TYR A 56 17.53 18.67 -2.56
C TYR A 56 17.82 19.85 -1.62
N ARG A 57 16.95 20.86 -1.59
CA ARG A 57 17.03 21.96 -0.61
C ARG A 57 16.86 21.43 0.83
N VAL A 58 15.94 20.50 1.05
CA VAL A 58 15.73 19.86 2.37
C VAL A 58 16.86 18.90 2.73
N ALA A 59 17.43 18.18 1.75
CA ALA A 59 18.56 17.27 1.94
C ALA A 59 19.93 17.97 2.09
N LYS A 60 19.96 19.31 2.15
CA LYS A 60 21.21 20.05 2.26
C LYS A 60 22.00 19.60 3.49
N ASN A 61 23.29 19.36 3.30
CA ASN A 61 24.24 18.91 4.33
C ASN A 61 24.10 17.44 4.77
N SER A 62 23.23 16.62 4.16
CA SER A 62 23.13 15.19 4.47
C SER A 62 24.45 14.47 4.19
N GLN A 63 25.04 13.81 5.21
CA GLN A 63 26.32 13.10 5.08
C GLN A 63 26.15 11.58 5.08
N THR A 64 25.04 11.09 5.62
CA THR A 64 24.68 9.67 5.66
C THR A 64 23.34 9.42 4.98
N ILE A 65 23.03 8.16 4.67
CA ILE A 65 21.71 7.75 4.15
C ILE A 65 20.58 8.20 5.09
N LYS A 66 20.75 8.05 6.40
CA LYS A 66 19.73 8.42 7.39
C LYS A 66 19.41 9.92 7.36
N ASP A 67 20.40 10.76 7.09
CA ASP A 67 20.22 12.21 7.00
C ASP A 67 19.32 12.62 5.83
N THR A 68 19.04 11.71 4.88
CA THR A 68 18.13 11.96 3.75
C THR A 68 16.67 11.69 4.09
N TYR A 69 16.37 10.98 5.19
CA TYR A 69 15.01 10.54 5.51
C TYR A 69 13.99 11.69 5.65
N PRO A 70 14.32 12.86 6.25
CA PRO A 70 13.40 14.00 6.24
C PRO A 70 13.06 14.50 4.83
N ALA A 71 14.05 14.54 3.93
CA ALA A 71 13.86 14.95 2.54
C ALA A 71 13.01 13.94 1.76
N ILE A 72 13.18 12.64 2.02
CA ILE A 72 12.36 11.58 1.40
C ILE A 72 10.90 11.64 1.88
N ASN A 73 10.67 11.80 3.19
CA ASN A 73 9.31 11.98 3.71
C ASN A 73 8.63 13.19 3.07
N TYR A 74 9.38 14.29 2.90
CA TYR A 74 8.87 15.47 2.21
C TYR A 74 8.57 15.19 0.72
N ALA A 75 9.44 14.48 0.01
CA ALA A 75 9.22 14.06 -1.37
C ALA A 75 7.92 13.25 -1.52
N VAL A 76 7.69 12.29 -0.62
CA VAL A 76 6.47 11.46 -0.59
C VAL A 76 5.23 12.32 -0.33
N ALA A 77 5.29 13.27 0.61
CA ALA A 77 4.17 14.19 0.87
C ALA A 77 3.84 15.11 -0.33
N LEU A 78 4.82 15.41 -1.17
CA LEU A 78 4.64 16.18 -2.40
C LEU A 78 3.99 15.38 -3.54
N LEU A 79 3.85 14.05 -3.42
CA LEU A 79 3.10 13.24 -4.40
C LEU A 79 1.59 13.50 -4.36
N LYS A 80 1.07 13.99 -3.23
CA LYS A 80 -0.36 14.32 -3.03
C LYS A 80 -1.31 13.13 -3.28
N ASP A 81 -0.85 11.90 -3.06
CA ASP A 81 -1.67 10.69 -3.17
C ASP A 81 -2.24 10.21 -1.80
N ASN A 82 -1.78 10.80 -0.68
CA ASN A 82 -2.17 10.52 0.71
C ASN A 82 -1.97 9.08 1.20
N HIS A 83 -1.47 8.17 0.35
CA HIS A 83 -1.36 6.74 0.65
C HIS A 83 0.07 6.22 0.51
N SER A 84 0.95 6.95 -0.18
CA SER A 84 2.38 6.67 -0.18
C SER A 84 3.00 7.09 1.15
N TYR A 85 3.89 6.24 1.69
CA TYR A 85 4.70 6.54 2.87
C TYR A 85 6.10 5.97 2.72
N PHE A 86 7.05 6.52 3.48
CA PHE A 86 8.42 6.03 3.54
C PHE A 86 8.67 5.35 4.89
N THR A 87 9.17 4.12 4.86
CA THR A 87 9.59 3.38 6.05
C THR A 87 11.11 3.30 6.09
N PRO A 88 11.77 3.84 7.12
CA PRO A 88 13.22 3.74 7.27
C PRO A 88 13.67 2.30 7.57
N ALA A 89 14.85 1.92 7.09
CA ALA A 89 15.39 0.55 7.23
C ALA A 89 15.68 0.14 8.69
N ILE A 90 15.95 1.11 9.57
CA ILE A 90 16.08 0.89 11.00
C ILE A 90 14.86 1.57 11.62
N GLN A 91 13.92 0.77 12.10
CA GLN A 91 12.96 1.25 13.07
C GLN A 91 13.80 1.61 14.30
N GLU A 92 14.01 2.90 14.57
CA GLU A 92 14.29 3.29 15.96
C GLU A 92 13.18 2.66 16.78
N ASP A 93 13.53 2.05 17.92
CA ASP A 93 12.59 1.53 18.92
C ASP A 93 11.65 2.68 19.32
N LYS A 94 10.63 2.90 18.50
CA LYS A 94 9.49 3.68 18.88
C LYS A 94 8.78 2.78 19.87
N ASN A 95 9.15 2.97 21.14
CA ASN A 95 8.23 2.87 22.26
C ASN A 95 7.09 3.88 22.04
N SER A 96 6.43 3.87 20.87
CA SER A 96 5.03 4.25 20.80
C SER A 96 4.37 3.22 21.69
N GLU A 97 3.87 3.65 22.84
CA GLU A 97 2.89 2.89 23.60
C GLU A 97 1.89 2.36 22.57
N GLU A 98 2.00 1.08 22.21
CA GLU A 98 1.05 0.43 21.33
C GLU A 98 -0.26 0.46 22.11
N LYS A 99 -1.04 1.51 21.86
CA LYS A 99 -2.36 1.62 22.42
C LYS A 99 -3.12 0.45 21.82
N GLN A 100 -3.28 -0.59 22.62
CA GLN A 100 -3.99 -1.80 22.21
C GLN A 100 -5.29 -1.34 21.56
N LEU A 101 -5.46 -1.74 20.30
CA LEU A 101 -6.71 -1.46 19.61
C LEU A 101 -7.84 -2.05 20.45
N PRO A 102 -8.98 -1.34 20.57
CA PRO A 102 -10.10 -1.85 21.33
C PRO A 102 -10.49 -3.23 20.79
N ILE A 103 -10.57 -4.24 21.65
CA ILE A 103 -11.07 -5.55 21.24
C ILE A 103 -12.57 -5.41 21.02
N LEU A 104 -12.99 -5.37 19.76
CA LEU A 104 -14.40 -5.36 19.43
C LEU A 104 -15.03 -6.72 19.79
N LYS A 105 -16.17 -6.70 20.46
CA LYS A 105 -17.01 -7.89 20.62
C LYS A 105 -17.86 -8.08 19.38
N ASP A 106 -18.21 -9.32 19.08
CA ASP A 106 -19.19 -9.60 18.04
C ASP A 106 -20.57 -9.11 18.49
N GLU A 107 -21.35 -8.59 17.55
CA GLU A 107 -22.71 -8.13 17.83
C GLU A 107 -23.63 -9.31 18.11
N THR A 108 -24.66 -9.08 18.94
CA THR A 108 -25.74 -10.06 19.08
C THR A 108 -26.57 -10.07 17.81
N ILE A 109 -26.61 -11.20 17.12
CA ILE A 109 -27.33 -11.36 15.85
C ILE A 109 -28.44 -12.41 15.96
N PRO A 110 -29.53 -12.29 15.17
CA PRO A 110 -30.54 -13.34 15.08
C PRO A 110 -29.93 -14.67 14.62
N GLU A 111 -30.44 -15.80 15.13
CA GLU A 111 -29.91 -17.14 14.84
C GLU A 111 -29.91 -17.49 13.34
N ASN A 112 -30.85 -16.95 12.57
CA ASN A 112 -30.96 -17.15 11.14
C ASN A 112 -30.05 -16.22 10.31
N ILE A 113 -29.21 -15.41 10.94
CA ILE A 113 -28.16 -14.62 10.28
C ILE A 113 -26.81 -15.25 10.60
N GLY A 114 -25.91 -15.33 9.62
CA GLY A 114 -24.51 -15.65 9.84
C GLY A 114 -23.73 -14.38 10.13
N TYR A 115 -22.66 -14.46 10.93
CA TYR A 115 -21.81 -13.32 11.20
C TYR A 115 -20.35 -13.73 11.08
N ILE A 116 -19.56 -12.91 10.40
CA ILE A 116 -18.13 -13.08 10.32
C ILE A 116 -17.45 -11.71 10.36
N ARG A 117 -16.49 -11.54 11.28
CA ARG A 117 -15.57 -10.41 11.25
C ARG A 117 -14.33 -10.77 10.46
N ILE A 118 -13.93 -9.87 9.56
CA ILE A 118 -12.74 -10.02 8.73
C ILE A 118 -11.68 -9.03 9.22
N PRO A 119 -10.72 -9.46 10.08
CA PRO A 119 -9.68 -8.58 10.59
C PRO A 119 -8.67 -8.19 9.49
N PHE A 120 -7.85 -7.17 9.74
CA PHE A 120 -6.69 -6.88 8.91
C PHE A 120 -5.75 -8.12 8.83
N CYS A 121 -4.94 -8.19 7.78
CA CYS A 121 -4.06 -9.34 7.54
C CYS A 121 -2.66 -8.86 7.17
N ILE A 122 -1.69 -9.14 8.03
CA ILE A 122 -0.26 -8.88 7.80
C ILE A 122 0.47 -10.10 8.35
N GLY A 123 1.40 -10.65 7.58
CA GLY A 123 2.17 -11.81 8.01
C GLY A 123 2.83 -12.54 6.84
N ASP A 124 3.60 -13.56 7.19
CA ASP A 124 4.19 -14.50 6.23
C ASP A 124 3.18 -15.51 5.70
N GLU A 125 3.64 -16.39 4.81
CA GLU A 125 2.80 -17.41 4.16
C GLU A 125 2.04 -18.27 5.19
N SER A 126 2.70 -18.73 6.26
CA SER A 126 2.09 -19.58 7.28
C SER A 126 0.99 -18.85 8.06
N GLN A 127 1.20 -17.57 8.37
CA GLN A 127 0.21 -16.73 9.05
C GLN A 127 -0.99 -16.45 8.14
N THR A 128 -0.74 -16.21 6.85
CA THR A 128 -1.83 -15.99 5.88
C THR A 128 -2.64 -17.27 5.62
N GLU A 129 -2.02 -18.45 5.62
CA GLU A 129 -2.74 -19.74 5.50
C GLU A 129 -3.61 -20.00 6.73
N LEU A 130 -3.07 -19.77 7.94
CA LEU A 130 -3.85 -19.88 9.18
C LEU A 130 -5.03 -18.91 9.20
N TYR A 131 -4.82 -17.68 8.72
CA TYR A 131 -5.88 -16.67 8.57
C TYR A 131 -7.02 -17.19 7.66
N ILE A 132 -6.66 -17.68 6.47
CA ILE A 132 -7.63 -18.22 5.50
C ILE A 132 -8.44 -19.37 6.12
N ASN A 133 -7.76 -20.35 6.71
CA ASN A 133 -8.38 -21.53 7.30
C ASN A 133 -9.31 -21.17 8.45
N THR A 134 -8.88 -20.26 9.34
CA THR A 134 -9.66 -19.85 10.52
C THR A 134 -10.99 -19.18 10.12
N ILE A 135 -10.95 -18.25 9.17
CA ILE A 135 -12.15 -17.54 8.73
C ILE A 135 -13.07 -18.46 7.93
N THR A 136 -12.50 -19.27 7.04
CA THR A 136 -13.24 -20.24 6.24
C THR A 136 -14.00 -21.22 7.13
N GLU A 137 -13.33 -21.80 8.14
CA GLU A 137 -13.92 -22.76 9.06
C GLU A 137 -15.06 -22.12 9.88
N LYS A 138 -14.88 -20.87 10.33
CA LYS A 138 -15.96 -20.13 11.02
C LYS A 138 -17.18 -19.89 10.14
N ILE A 139 -16.97 -19.61 8.84
CA ILE A 139 -18.06 -19.48 7.88
C ILE A 139 -18.75 -20.83 7.71
N TYR A 140 -17.98 -21.90 7.53
CA TYR A 140 -18.49 -23.25 7.35
C TYR A 140 -19.34 -23.73 8.54
N GLN A 141 -18.86 -23.57 9.78
CA GLN A 141 -19.56 -23.99 11.00
C GLN A 141 -20.91 -23.31 11.19
N GLN A 142 -21.07 -22.08 10.68
CA GLN A 142 -22.33 -21.35 10.75
C GLN A 142 -23.25 -21.64 9.55
N ASN A 143 -22.71 -22.16 8.44
CA ASN A 143 -23.45 -22.35 7.20
C ASN A 143 -24.43 -23.52 7.32
N ASN A 144 -25.72 -23.23 7.28
CA ASN A 144 -26.78 -24.23 7.27
C ASN A 144 -28.02 -23.72 6.53
N SER A 145 -28.97 -24.60 6.24
CA SER A 145 -30.18 -24.29 5.47
C SER A 145 -31.11 -23.26 6.13
N ASN A 146 -31.00 -23.03 7.45
CA ASN A 146 -31.80 -22.03 8.15
C ASN A 146 -31.24 -20.60 8.00
N LYS A 147 -30.01 -20.44 7.47
CA LYS A 147 -29.39 -19.11 7.28
C LYS A 147 -30.08 -18.32 6.17
N LYS A 148 -30.60 -17.14 6.54
CA LYS A 148 -31.29 -16.20 5.67
C LYS A 148 -30.36 -15.17 5.02
N GLY A 149 -29.21 -14.88 5.64
CA GLY A 149 -28.22 -13.93 5.15
C GLY A 149 -27.00 -13.88 6.07
N TRP A 150 -26.06 -12.99 5.74
CA TRP A 150 -24.80 -12.84 6.47
C TRP A 150 -24.48 -11.36 6.73
N ILE A 151 -23.85 -11.10 7.87
CA ILE A 151 -23.19 -9.85 8.17
C ILE A 151 -21.68 -10.09 8.07
N ILE A 152 -21.03 -9.31 7.19
CA ILE A 152 -19.58 -9.27 7.07
C ILE A 152 -19.12 -8.00 7.78
N ASP A 153 -18.51 -8.16 8.95
CA ASP A 153 -18.02 -7.05 9.77
C ASP A 153 -16.57 -6.71 9.38
N LEU A 154 -16.38 -5.51 8.85
CA LEU A 154 -15.07 -4.95 8.48
C LEU A 154 -14.56 -3.91 9.48
N ARG A 155 -15.22 -3.73 10.64
CA ARG A 155 -14.71 -2.85 11.70
C ARG A 155 -13.33 -3.36 12.16
N ASP A 156 -12.44 -2.41 12.43
CA ASP A 156 -11.01 -2.61 12.71
C ASP A 156 -10.20 -3.31 11.61
N ASN A 157 -10.76 -3.45 10.41
CA ASN A 157 -9.99 -3.82 9.23
C ASN A 157 -9.40 -2.56 8.57
N PHE A 158 -8.14 -2.29 8.84
CA PHE A 158 -7.38 -1.19 8.22
C PHE A 158 -6.55 -1.64 6.99
N GLY A 159 -6.82 -2.84 6.45
CA GLY A 159 -6.19 -3.36 5.25
C GLY A 159 -5.02 -4.31 5.53
N GLY A 160 -3.90 -4.11 4.82
CA GLY A 160 -2.80 -5.06 4.75
C GLY A 160 -2.85 -5.91 3.47
N ASN A 161 -2.49 -7.18 3.57
CA ASN A 161 -2.52 -8.11 2.45
C ASN A 161 -3.96 -8.56 2.15
N MET A 162 -4.57 -8.03 1.09
CA MET A 162 -5.96 -8.32 0.71
C MET A 162 -6.16 -9.73 0.12
N TRP A 163 -5.12 -10.34 -0.44
CA TRP A 163 -5.23 -11.62 -1.14
C TRP A 163 -5.72 -12.77 -0.25
N PRO A 164 -5.16 -13.02 0.95
CA PRO A 164 -5.70 -14.01 1.87
C PRO A 164 -7.10 -13.64 2.40
N MET A 165 -7.42 -12.34 2.54
CA MET A 165 -8.78 -11.94 2.93
C MET A 165 -9.80 -12.39 1.91
N MET A 166 -9.53 -12.13 0.63
CA MET A 166 -10.38 -12.57 -0.47
C MET A 166 -10.51 -14.10 -0.54
N ALA A 167 -9.40 -14.82 -0.41
CA ALA A 167 -9.39 -16.29 -0.44
C ALA A 167 -10.22 -16.89 0.71
N ALA A 168 -10.23 -16.24 1.88
CA ALA A 168 -11.00 -16.66 3.04
C ALA A 168 -12.52 -16.46 2.89
N ILE A 169 -12.93 -15.38 2.19
CA ILE A 169 -14.34 -15.03 1.99
C ILE A 169 -14.89 -15.50 0.64
N GLY A 170 -14.17 -16.38 -0.06
CA GLY A 170 -14.51 -16.84 -1.41
C GLY A 170 -15.92 -17.41 -1.56
N SER A 171 -16.55 -17.86 -0.47
CA SER A 171 -17.93 -18.34 -0.45
C SER A 171 -19.01 -17.27 -0.66
N PHE A 172 -18.63 -16.00 -0.53
CA PHE A 172 -19.46 -14.83 -0.82
C PHE A 172 -19.19 -14.23 -2.21
N LEU A 173 -18.16 -14.71 -2.89
CA LEU A 173 -17.71 -14.16 -4.17
C LEU A 173 -18.16 -15.07 -5.32
N ASP A 174 -18.49 -14.45 -6.44
CA ASP A 174 -18.67 -15.18 -7.70
C ASP A 174 -17.33 -15.27 -8.46
N SER A 175 -17.36 -15.87 -9.64
CA SER A 175 -16.18 -15.99 -10.52
C SER A 175 -16.01 -14.81 -11.47
N SER A 176 -16.73 -13.70 -11.25
CA SER A 176 -16.55 -12.49 -12.06
C SER A 176 -15.35 -11.68 -11.55
N ALA A 177 -14.95 -10.64 -12.28
CA ALA A 177 -13.95 -9.70 -11.78
C ALA A 177 -14.50 -8.97 -10.55
N GLN A 178 -13.77 -9.00 -9.44
CA GLN A 178 -14.15 -8.21 -8.25
C GLN A 178 -13.61 -6.78 -8.31
N GLY A 179 -12.57 -6.52 -9.10
CA GLY A 179 -12.17 -5.16 -9.41
C GLY A 179 -10.92 -5.07 -10.28
N TYR A 180 -10.44 -3.83 -10.42
CA TYR A 180 -9.27 -3.49 -11.23
C TYR A 180 -8.37 -2.51 -10.49
N PHE A 181 -7.07 -2.63 -10.68
CA PHE A 181 -6.11 -1.56 -10.42
C PHE A 181 -5.80 -0.83 -11.72
N PHE A 182 -5.65 0.49 -11.67
CA PHE A 182 -5.18 1.30 -12.79
C PHE A 182 -3.87 1.96 -12.40
N ASP A 183 -2.88 1.88 -13.29
CA ASP A 183 -1.65 2.67 -13.14
C ASP A 183 -1.81 4.08 -13.74
N ALA A 184 -0.75 4.89 -13.64
CA ALA A 184 -0.74 6.25 -14.16
C ALA A 184 -0.87 6.34 -15.69
N ASP A 185 -0.67 5.22 -16.40
CA ASP A 185 -0.82 5.10 -17.85
C ASP A 185 -2.23 4.60 -18.23
N ASN A 186 -3.15 4.51 -17.25
CA ASN A 186 -4.48 3.90 -17.35
C ASN A 186 -4.47 2.43 -17.78
N LYS A 187 -3.35 1.73 -17.59
CA LYS A 187 -3.32 0.29 -17.79
C LYS A 187 -4.01 -0.38 -16.61
N SER A 188 -4.98 -1.23 -16.91
CA SER A 188 -5.72 -1.99 -15.91
C SER A 188 -5.06 -3.34 -15.62
N SER A 189 -5.08 -3.75 -14.35
CA SER A 189 -4.88 -5.14 -13.92
C SER A 189 -6.10 -5.61 -13.16
N GLU A 190 -6.69 -6.71 -13.60
CA GLU A 190 -7.88 -7.30 -12.99
C GLU A 190 -7.51 -8.10 -11.75
N TRP A 191 -8.32 -8.02 -10.70
CA TRP A 191 -8.24 -8.98 -9.60
C TRP A 191 -9.57 -9.71 -9.43
N ARG A 192 -9.48 -11.03 -9.29
CA ARG A 192 -10.65 -11.90 -9.16
C ARG A 192 -10.40 -13.10 -8.26
N TYR A 193 -11.47 -13.67 -7.76
CA TYR A 193 -11.53 -14.94 -7.06
C TYR A 193 -12.16 -15.99 -7.97
N GLU A 194 -11.55 -17.18 -8.02
CA GLU A 194 -12.05 -18.30 -8.80
C GLU A 194 -11.58 -19.62 -8.19
N HIS A 195 -12.52 -20.50 -7.85
CA HIS A 195 -12.25 -21.87 -7.38
C HIS A 195 -11.20 -21.96 -6.25
N GLY A 196 -11.34 -21.13 -5.22
CA GLY A 196 -10.41 -21.11 -4.08
C GLY A 196 -9.16 -20.26 -4.30
N LYS A 197 -8.91 -19.76 -5.51
CA LYS A 197 -7.72 -18.98 -5.85
C LYS A 197 -8.06 -17.51 -6.08
N VAL A 198 -7.14 -16.63 -5.70
CA VAL A 198 -7.23 -15.20 -5.96
C VAL A 198 -6.13 -14.82 -6.94
N TYR A 199 -6.53 -14.13 -8.00
CA TYR A 199 -5.68 -13.78 -9.12
C TYR A 199 -5.50 -12.27 -9.22
N LEU A 200 -4.32 -11.85 -9.68
CA LEU A 200 -4.08 -10.58 -10.33
C LEU A 200 -3.68 -10.87 -11.77
N ASP A 201 -4.54 -10.52 -12.71
CA ASP A 201 -4.50 -10.97 -14.10
C ASP A 201 -4.37 -12.50 -14.17
N THR A 202 -3.20 -13.03 -14.51
CA THR A 202 -2.92 -14.48 -14.59
C THR A 202 -2.15 -15.03 -13.40
N ILE A 203 -1.70 -14.18 -12.48
CA ILE A 203 -0.84 -14.55 -11.35
C ILE A 203 -1.71 -14.92 -10.16
N VAL A 204 -1.48 -16.10 -9.57
CA VAL A 204 -2.12 -16.50 -8.30
C VAL A 204 -1.39 -15.82 -7.14
N LEU A 205 -2.14 -15.09 -6.32
CA LEU A 205 -1.62 -14.34 -5.17
C LEU A 205 -2.04 -14.93 -3.82
N ALA A 206 -3.11 -15.72 -3.79
CA ALA A 206 -3.51 -16.52 -2.63
C ALA A 206 -4.35 -17.72 -3.07
N GLU A 207 -4.35 -18.78 -2.25
CA GLU A 207 -5.16 -19.98 -2.47
C GLU A 207 -5.68 -20.51 -1.14
N ASN A 208 -6.98 -20.84 -1.12
CA ASN A 208 -7.62 -21.58 -0.06
C ASN A 208 -7.54 -23.08 -0.36
N LYS A 209 -6.55 -23.75 0.24
CA LYS A 209 -6.24 -25.16 -0.02
C LYS A 209 -7.19 -26.14 0.68
N THR A 210 -7.98 -25.66 1.65
CA THR A 210 -8.74 -26.50 2.58
C THR A 210 -10.12 -26.91 2.03
N ILE A 211 -10.54 -26.41 0.86
CA ILE A 211 -11.91 -26.58 0.39
C ILE A 211 -12.06 -27.50 -0.82
N SER A 212 -12.91 -28.53 -0.70
CA SER A 212 -13.55 -29.25 -1.81
C SER A 212 -14.62 -28.38 -2.47
N LEU A 213 -14.65 -28.32 -3.81
CA LEU A 213 -15.53 -27.48 -4.65
C LEU A 213 -17.03 -27.47 -4.25
N CYS A 214 -17.55 -28.51 -3.59
CA CYS A 214 -18.96 -28.57 -3.15
C CYS A 214 -19.28 -27.60 -1.98
N LEU A 215 -18.27 -27.12 -1.25
CA LEU A 215 -18.44 -26.34 0.00
C LEU A 215 -18.35 -24.82 -0.21
N LEU A 216 -18.11 -24.38 -1.44
CA LEU A 216 -17.76 -22.99 -1.78
C LEU A 216 -18.96 -22.05 -1.96
N LYS A 217 -20.21 -22.50 -1.84
CA LYS A 217 -21.35 -21.62 -2.08
C LYS A 217 -22.33 -21.65 -0.93
N ILE A 218 -22.56 -20.46 -0.37
CA ILE A 218 -23.67 -20.21 0.52
C ILE A 218 -24.95 -20.40 -0.32
N ARG A 219 -25.68 -21.48 -0.04
CA ARG A 219 -26.92 -21.95 -0.70
C ARG A 219 -26.82 -22.70 -2.03
N SER A 220 -25.69 -23.28 -2.43
CA SER A 220 -25.78 -24.37 -3.42
C SER A 220 -26.11 -25.67 -2.69
N GLN A 221 -27.25 -26.28 -3.03
CA GLN A 221 -27.45 -27.70 -2.77
C GLN A 221 -26.32 -28.46 -3.50
N CYS A 222 -25.47 -29.12 -2.73
CA CYS A 222 -25.10 -30.49 -3.08
C CYS A 222 -26.37 -31.32 -2.77
#